data_AF-A0A8H5YSV2-F1
#
_entry.id   AF-A0A8H5YSV2-F1
#
_cell.length_a   1.000
_cell.length_b   1.000
_cell.length_c   1.000
_cell.angle_alpha   90.00
_cell.angle_beta   90.00
_cell.angle_gamma   90.00
#
_symmetry.space_group_name_H-M   'P 1'
#
loop_
_entity.id
_entity.type
_entity.pdbx_description
1 polymer ?
#
loop_
_entity_poly.entity_id
_entity_poly.type
_entity_poly.pdbx_seq_one_letter_code
_entity_poly.pdbx_strand_id
1 'polypeptide(L)'
;MTQDTTVPKLVTVIITTSPTPSAPSTELVSAVLESFEEHCRALTFCSVIVVFDTFDQIVPTARLKKGQVTPQQAADFDEYKKNVKELLLTKYRHVGADFTLRRATAEYGSPNPQNTVDYTISQTSDKRVAFIESSRRLGFGLAVRSALRVTQTPFVWVQQHDWALVADFPVAPLVQIMKAYDKHPETPIKYICLAAIRMLSHAISEQHPALRELSTSRTKDYEDPTHPGVKIPLTPIYFWHDKPHLASTAHYLERVFPSRLAMLRGDFIEDKIGQRARAQMKEGLFKDNSIDTMRLLTPLIIASNAILAASQLMGTPSYEYLYTVNATLGERWPIGDYGQGTRVVIPITGGTFKGPKLSGTVTNLGADWGLTDTKGVFFPDTRYNLRTHDGVDIYIQTSGPTQPDGRTLLRGVFQAAHPDYEWLNYVLAVGVLQRPPVESKGKYVVIDMWAGEADGDMARMDINSLWMDMA
;
A
#
# COMPACT_ATOMS: atom_id res chain seq x y z
N MET A 1 -2.60 -9.22 -29.76
CA MET A 1 -1.24 -9.01 -29.23
C MET A 1 -0.52 -10.35 -29.22
N THR A 2 0.54 -10.48 -30.01
CA THR A 2 1.43 -11.65 -29.99
C THR A 2 1.96 -11.86 -28.58
N GLN A 3 1.79 -13.06 -28.02
CA GLN A 3 2.32 -13.40 -26.70
C GLN A 3 3.84 -13.22 -26.72
N ASP A 4 4.37 -12.29 -25.93
CA ASP A 4 5.81 -12.17 -25.75
C ASP A 4 6.30 -13.37 -24.93
N THR A 5 6.75 -14.40 -25.66
CA THR A 5 7.29 -15.64 -25.07
C THR A 5 8.67 -15.47 -24.44
N THR A 6 9.23 -14.26 -24.47
CA THR A 6 10.61 -14.00 -24.05
C THR A 6 10.72 -13.83 -22.55
N VAL A 7 9.79 -13.12 -21.91
CA VAL A 7 9.80 -12.88 -20.45
C VAL A 7 9.81 -14.18 -19.64
N PRO A 8 8.95 -15.19 -19.92
CA PRO A 8 8.97 -16.47 -19.23
C PRO A 8 10.30 -17.23 -19.25
N LYS A 9 11.12 -17.00 -20.28
CA LYS A 9 12.44 -17.63 -20.42
C LYS A 9 13.54 -16.89 -19.67
N LEU A 10 13.30 -15.61 -19.34
CA LEU A 10 14.29 -14.71 -18.77
C LEU A 10 14.01 -14.37 -17.30
N VAL A 11 12.78 -14.55 -16.82
CA VAL A 11 12.36 -14.14 -15.47
C VAL A 11 11.80 -15.32 -14.68
N THR A 12 12.19 -15.42 -13.41
CA THR A 12 11.52 -16.24 -12.39
C THR A 12 10.86 -15.35 -11.35
N VAL A 13 9.60 -15.63 -11.03
CA VAL A 13 8.84 -14.95 -9.98
C VAL A 13 9.14 -15.64 -8.65
N ILE A 14 9.55 -14.86 -7.66
CA ILE A 14 9.76 -15.30 -6.28
C ILE A 14 8.68 -14.64 -5.42
N ILE A 15 7.78 -15.44 -4.84
CA ILE A 15 6.78 -14.96 -3.90
C ILE A 15 7.22 -15.38 -2.50
N THR A 16 7.45 -14.42 -1.61
CA THR A 16 7.72 -14.71 -0.19
C THR A 16 6.45 -14.55 0.62
N THR A 17 6.13 -15.55 1.43
CA THR A 17 5.02 -15.51 2.37
C THR A 17 5.38 -16.04 3.75
N SER A 18 4.62 -15.67 4.76
CA SER A 18 4.83 -16.00 6.18
C SER A 18 3.49 -16.06 6.90
N PRO A 19 3.42 -16.43 8.20
CA PRO A 19 2.17 -16.34 8.96
C PRO A 19 1.57 -14.94 8.90
N THR A 20 0.29 -14.86 8.53
CA THR A 20 -0.49 -13.62 8.41
C THR A 20 -1.73 -13.70 9.30
N PRO A 21 -2.34 -12.56 9.68
CA PRO A 21 -3.63 -12.56 10.38
C PRO A 21 -4.78 -13.18 9.59
N SER A 22 -4.66 -13.22 8.26
CA SER A 22 -5.67 -13.77 7.36
C SER A 22 -5.56 -15.28 7.16
N ALA A 23 -4.47 -15.92 7.57
CA ALA A 23 -4.35 -17.38 7.50
C ALA A 23 -5.54 -18.04 8.23
N PRO A 24 -6.16 -19.09 7.66
CA PRO A 24 -5.71 -19.88 6.51
C PRO A 24 -6.12 -19.36 5.12
N SER A 25 -6.74 -18.18 5.02
CA SER A 25 -7.14 -17.56 3.75
C SER A 25 -5.93 -17.26 2.87
N THR A 26 -6.09 -17.45 1.56
CA THR A 26 -5.09 -17.12 0.53
C THR A 26 -5.25 -15.71 -0.03
N GLU A 27 -6.16 -14.89 0.50
CA GLU A 27 -6.58 -13.60 -0.06
C GLU A 27 -5.42 -12.69 -0.49
N LEU A 28 -4.36 -12.60 0.32
CA LEU A 28 -3.20 -11.75 0.02
C LEU A 28 -2.44 -12.25 -1.23
N VAL A 29 -2.20 -13.56 -1.31
CA VAL A 29 -1.54 -14.16 -2.47
C VAL A 29 -2.46 -14.15 -3.69
N SER A 30 -3.78 -14.36 -3.50
CA SER A 30 -4.75 -14.26 -4.60
C SER A 30 -4.74 -12.87 -5.21
N ALA A 31 -4.82 -11.82 -4.38
CA ALA A 31 -4.79 -10.43 -4.82
C ALA A 31 -3.48 -10.10 -5.58
N VAL A 32 -2.34 -10.62 -5.14
CA VAL A 32 -1.07 -10.49 -5.89
C VAL A 32 -1.15 -11.16 -7.26
N LEU A 33 -1.65 -12.39 -7.35
CA LEU A 33 -1.76 -13.11 -8.63
C LEU A 33 -2.78 -12.47 -9.58
N GLU A 34 -3.90 -11.98 -9.06
CA GLU A 34 -4.91 -11.22 -9.80
C GLU A 34 -4.30 -9.92 -10.35
N SER A 35 -3.52 -9.20 -9.51
CA SER A 35 -2.83 -7.99 -9.96
C SER A 35 -1.78 -8.27 -11.05
N PHE A 36 -1.19 -9.47 -11.09
CA PHE A 36 -0.33 -9.86 -12.21
C PHE A 36 -1.15 -10.09 -13.48
N GLU A 37 -2.32 -10.72 -13.40
CA GLU A 37 -3.20 -10.91 -14.56
C GLU A 37 -3.65 -9.57 -15.16
N GLU A 38 -3.95 -8.59 -14.30
CA GLU A 38 -4.41 -7.25 -14.68
C GLU A 38 -3.27 -6.37 -15.20
N HIS A 39 -2.20 -6.20 -14.42
CA HIS A 39 -1.21 -5.15 -14.67
C HIS A 39 0.11 -5.64 -15.27
N CYS A 40 0.37 -6.95 -15.25
CA CYS A 40 1.66 -7.48 -15.71
C CYS A 40 1.57 -8.94 -16.14
N ARG A 41 0.67 -9.23 -17.09
CA ARG A 41 0.27 -10.60 -17.46
C ARG A 41 1.43 -11.52 -17.84
N ALA A 42 2.54 -10.97 -18.34
CA ALA A 42 3.74 -11.76 -18.64
C ALA A 42 4.31 -12.51 -17.42
N LEU A 43 4.13 -12.01 -16.19
CA LEU A 43 4.60 -12.67 -14.97
C LEU A 43 3.84 -13.96 -14.64
N THR A 44 2.56 -14.06 -15.03
CA THR A 44 1.76 -15.28 -14.80
C THR A 44 2.25 -16.45 -15.64
N PHE A 45 3.00 -16.16 -16.71
CA PHE A 45 3.65 -17.16 -17.54
C PHE A 45 5.09 -17.44 -17.14
N CYS A 46 5.67 -16.79 -16.13
CA CYS A 46 7.04 -17.08 -15.67
C CYS A 46 7.08 -18.33 -14.77
N SER A 47 8.24 -18.95 -14.58
CA SER A 47 8.37 -19.94 -13.50
C SER A 47 8.21 -19.24 -12.14
N VAL A 48 7.59 -19.92 -11.17
CA VAL A 48 7.30 -19.36 -9.85
C VAL A 48 7.95 -20.19 -8.74
N ILE A 49 8.54 -19.50 -7.76
CA ILE A 49 9.04 -20.07 -6.51
C ILE A 49 8.31 -19.38 -5.37
N VAL A 50 7.55 -20.14 -4.58
CA VAL A 50 6.92 -19.63 -3.35
C VAL A 50 7.73 -20.06 -2.15
N VAL A 51 8.15 -19.10 -1.33
CA VAL A 51 8.91 -19.35 -0.10
C VAL A 51 7.99 -19.14 1.10
N PHE A 52 7.75 -20.20 1.85
CA PHE A 52 7.06 -20.17 3.14
C PHE A 52 8.08 -19.93 4.26
N ASP A 53 8.23 -18.68 4.67
CA ASP A 53 9.03 -18.25 5.82
C ASP A 53 8.23 -18.45 7.10
N THR A 54 8.57 -19.48 7.86
CA THR A 54 7.79 -19.88 9.04
C THR A 54 8.09 -18.99 10.27
N PHE A 55 7.63 -19.40 11.44
CA PHE A 55 7.83 -18.73 12.72
C PHE A 55 8.94 -19.40 13.56
N ASP A 56 9.22 -18.82 14.72
CA ASP A 56 10.25 -19.26 15.67
C ASP A 56 9.66 -19.86 16.94
N GLN A 57 8.57 -19.28 17.45
CA GLN A 57 8.01 -19.63 18.75
C GLN A 57 6.48 -19.61 18.70
N ILE A 58 5.89 -20.58 19.41
CA ILE A 58 4.46 -20.60 19.71
C ILE A 58 4.28 -20.01 21.12
N VAL A 59 3.48 -18.96 21.22
CA VAL A 59 3.28 -18.16 22.45
C VAL A 59 1.80 -17.81 22.62
N PRO A 60 1.34 -17.45 23.84
CA PRO A 60 -0.08 -17.09 24.06
C PRO A 60 -0.52 -15.83 23.31
N THR A 61 0.39 -14.89 23.06
CA THR A 61 0.10 -13.62 22.38
C THR A 61 1.07 -13.41 21.23
N ALA A 62 0.54 -13.37 20.00
CA ALA A 62 1.34 -13.29 18.80
C ALA A 62 2.12 -11.98 18.66
N ARG A 63 3.32 -12.09 18.08
CA ARG A 63 4.12 -10.98 17.56
C ARG A 63 4.74 -11.43 16.23
N LEU A 64 3.95 -11.36 15.15
CA LEU A 64 4.33 -11.91 13.84
C LEU A 64 5.68 -11.38 13.33
N LYS A 65 5.94 -10.07 13.46
CA LYS A 65 7.23 -9.46 13.09
C LYS A 65 8.45 -10.03 13.85
N LYS A 66 8.23 -10.65 15.01
CA LYS A 66 9.26 -11.33 15.81
C LYS A 66 9.27 -12.84 15.60
N GLY A 67 8.47 -13.38 14.69
CA GLY A 67 8.34 -14.83 14.49
C GLY A 67 7.61 -15.53 15.62
N GLN A 68 6.69 -14.85 16.29
CA GLN A 68 5.92 -15.41 17.39
C GLN A 68 4.45 -15.53 17.00
N VAL A 69 3.89 -16.74 17.07
CA VAL A 69 2.51 -17.07 16.68
C VAL A 69 1.75 -17.71 17.83
N THR A 70 0.42 -17.68 17.82
CA THR A 70 -0.39 -18.50 18.73
C THR A 70 -0.46 -19.96 18.28
N PRO A 71 -0.86 -20.91 19.15
CA PRO A 71 -1.11 -22.29 18.72
C PRO A 71 -2.10 -22.39 17.56
N GLN A 72 -3.16 -21.56 17.57
CA GLN A 72 -4.14 -21.50 16.49
C GLN A 72 -3.48 -21.02 15.19
N GLN A 73 -2.73 -19.91 15.23
CA GLN A 73 -2.04 -19.37 14.05
C GLN A 73 -0.99 -20.32 13.48
N ALA A 74 -0.36 -21.16 14.32
CA ALA A 74 0.54 -22.20 13.85
C ALA A 74 -0.22 -23.25 13.02
N ALA A 75 -1.40 -23.70 13.49
CA ALA A 75 -2.27 -24.62 12.77
C ALA A 75 -2.83 -23.98 11.49
N ASP A 76 -3.30 -22.74 11.57
CA ASP A 76 -3.81 -21.97 10.43
C ASP A 76 -2.74 -21.80 9.35
N PHE A 77 -1.46 -21.66 9.74
CA PHE A 77 -0.36 -21.56 8.78
C PHE A 77 -0.07 -22.88 8.06
N ASP A 78 -0.25 -24.03 8.72
CA ASP A 78 -0.14 -25.33 8.05
C ASP A 78 -1.24 -25.54 7.02
N GLU A 79 -2.47 -25.10 7.31
CA GLU A 79 -3.56 -25.10 6.35
C GLU A 79 -3.36 -24.06 5.23
N TYR A 80 -2.92 -22.86 5.57
CA TYR A 80 -2.54 -21.82 4.62
C TYR A 80 -1.53 -22.31 3.58
N LYS A 81 -0.48 -23.03 4.00
CA LYS A 81 0.51 -23.61 3.07
C LYS A 81 -0.14 -24.55 2.05
N LYS A 82 -1.13 -25.36 2.47
CA LYS A 82 -1.87 -26.25 1.57
C LYS A 82 -2.71 -25.44 0.58
N ASN A 83 -3.47 -24.47 1.08
CA ASN A 83 -4.35 -23.63 0.27
C ASN A 83 -3.56 -22.81 -0.76
N VAL A 84 -2.41 -22.22 -0.37
CA VAL A 84 -1.53 -21.50 -1.30
C VAL A 84 -0.94 -22.44 -2.35
N LYS A 85 -0.50 -23.65 -1.97
CA LYS A 85 -0.02 -24.64 -2.94
C LYS A 85 -1.11 -24.99 -3.96
N GLU A 86 -2.32 -25.27 -3.51
CA GLU A 86 -3.45 -25.58 -4.39
C GLU A 86 -3.80 -24.41 -5.32
N LEU A 87 -3.83 -23.18 -4.79
CA LEU A 87 -4.04 -21.96 -5.58
C LEU A 87 -3.00 -21.84 -6.70
N LEU A 88 -1.71 -21.96 -6.37
CA LEU A 88 -0.62 -21.83 -7.34
C LEU A 88 -0.66 -22.97 -8.37
N LEU A 89 -0.87 -24.21 -7.94
CA LEU A 89 -0.96 -25.34 -8.87
C LEU A 89 -2.14 -25.22 -9.81
N THR A 90 -3.28 -24.68 -9.34
CA THR A 90 -4.43 -24.39 -10.19
C THR A 90 -4.09 -23.30 -11.22
N LYS A 91 -3.57 -22.16 -10.76
CA LYS A 91 -3.24 -21.01 -11.63
C LYS A 91 -2.17 -21.36 -12.67
N TYR A 92 -1.19 -22.18 -12.32
CA TYR A 92 -0.11 -22.57 -13.22
C TYR A 92 -0.40 -23.84 -14.04
N ARG A 93 -1.54 -24.51 -13.80
CA ARG A 93 -1.99 -25.75 -14.47
C ARG A 93 -1.11 -26.98 -14.16
N HIS A 94 -0.78 -27.16 -12.88
CA HIS A 94 0.01 -28.27 -12.33
C HIS A 94 -0.73 -29.05 -11.24
N VAL A 95 -2.06 -29.03 -11.23
CA VAL A 95 -2.85 -29.83 -10.29
C VAL A 95 -2.56 -31.32 -10.53
N GLY A 96 -2.17 -32.03 -9.47
CA GLY A 96 -1.76 -33.44 -9.54
C GLY A 96 -0.37 -33.69 -10.13
N ALA A 97 0.46 -32.65 -10.31
CA ALA A 97 1.83 -32.83 -10.79
C ALA A 97 2.72 -33.57 -9.78
N ASP A 98 3.68 -34.34 -10.30
CA ASP A 98 4.74 -34.95 -9.50
C ASP A 98 5.78 -33.93 -9.07
N PHE A 99 6.29 -34.10 -7.84
CA PHE A 99 7.32 -33.24 -7.26
C PHE A 99 8.60 -33.98 -7.00
N THR A 100 9.71 -33.34 -7.33
CA THR A 100 11.02 -33.70 -6.78
C THR A 100 11.22 -32.96 -5.46
N LEU A 101 11.56 -33.70 -4.40
CA LEU A 101 11.86 -33.15 -3.08
C LEU A 101 13.38 -33.09 -2.88
N ARG A 102 13.89 -31.93 -2.47
CA ARG A 102 15.30 -31.72 -2.11
C ARG A 102 15.39 -31.07 -0.74
N ARG A 103 16.47 -31.36 -0.02
CA ARG A 103 16.82 -30.69 1.25
C ARG A 103 18.01 -29.78 1.02
N ALA A 104 18.01 -28.62 1.67
CA ALA A 104 19.08 -27.66 1.63
C ALA A 104 19.13 -26.88 2.95
N THR A 105 20.18 -26.09 3.12
CA THR A 105 20.41 -25.29 4.33
C THR A 105 20.62 -23.82 3.98
N ALA A 106 20.06 -22.94 4.81
CA ALA A 106 20.23 -21.50 4.72
C ALA A 106 21.16 -21.05 5.86
N GLU A 107 22.41 -20.81 5.53
CA GLU A 107 23.42 -20.33 6.46
C GLU A 107 23.31 -18.83 6.70
N TYR A 108 23.42 -18.37 7.94
CA TYR A 108 23.24 -16.96 8.29
C TYR A 108 24.33 -16.47 9.23
N GLY A 109 24.40 -15.15 9.36
CA GLY A 109 25.54 -14.45 9.92
C GLY A 109 25.99 -14.95 11.29
N SER A 110 27.31 -15.13 11.36
CA SER A 110 28.21 -15.44 12.47
C SER A 110 29.41 -16.15 11.86
N PRO A 111 30.64 -16.01 12.39
CA PRO A 111 31.75 -16.88 12.03
C PRO A 111 31.45 -18.37 12.32
N ASN A 112 30.57 -18.67 13.28
CA ASN A 112 30.20 -20.05 13.62
C ASN A 112 29.50 -20.76 12.44
N PRO A 113 30.05 -21.82 11.84
CA PRO A 113 29.46 -22.54 10.69
C PRO A 113 28.13 -23.23 11.00
N GLN A 114 27.77 -23.40 12.27
CA GLN A 114 26.56 -24.09 12.71
C GLN A 114 25.28 -23.23 12.58
N ASN A 115 25.40 -21.93 12.30
CA ASN A 115 24.25 -21.06 12.11
C ASN A 115 23.58 -21.33 10.75
N THR A 116 22.76 -22.37 10.72
CA THR A 116 21.97 -22.78 9.55
C THR A 116 20.50 -22.98 9.92
N VAL A 117 19.64 -22.86 8.91
CA VAL A 117 18.23 -23.27 8.97
C VAL A 117 17.98 -24.25 7.84
N ASP A 118 17.46 -25.42 8.16
CA ASP A 118 17.14 -26.42 7.16
C ASP A 118 15.84 -26.06 6.46
N TYR A 119 15.77 -26.33 5.16
CA TYR A 119 14.56 -26.15 4.37
C TYR A 119 14.44 -27.22 3.29
N THR A 120 13.20 -27.45 2.86
CA THR A 120 12.89 -28.34 1.75
C THR A 120 12.54 -27.52 0.51
N ILE A 121 12.79 -28.11 -0.66
CA ILE A 121 12.37 -27.58 -1.95
C ILE A 121 11.57 -28.68 -2.64
N SER A 122 10.29 -28.43 -2.89
CA SER A 122 9.43 -29.28 -3.70
C SER A 122 9.24 -28.61 -5.05
N GLN A 123 9.67 -29.25 -6.13
CA GLN A 123 9.65 -28.65 -7.48
C GLN A 123 9.03 -29.60 -8.50
N THR A 124 8.15 -29.08 -9.36
CA THR A 124 7.55 -29.82 -10.49
C THR A 124 8.63 -30.29 -11.47
N SER A 125 8.37 -31.38 -12.21
CA SER A 125 9.34 -31.96 -13.16
C SER A 125 9.79 -30.98 -14.26
N ASP A 126 8.89 -30.11 -14.71
CA ASP A 126 9.15 -29.05 -15.68
C ASP A 126 9.78 -27.78 -15.07
N LYS A 127 10.00 -27.78 -13.75
CA LYS A 127 10.59 -26.69 -12.95
C LYS A 127 9.80 -25.37 -13.01
N ARG A 128 8.52 -25.43 -13.38
CA ARG A 128 7.64 -24.27 -13.48
C ARG A 128 7.13 -23.78 -12.14
N VAL A 129 6.88 -24.69 -11.20
CA VAL A 129 6.39 -24.36 -9.85
C VAL A 129 7.32 -24.99 -8.82
N ALA A 130 7.78 -24.19 -7.86
CA ALA A 130 8.55 -24.67 -6.72
C ALA A 130 8.05 -24.07 -5.42
N PHE A 131 8.10 -24.87 -4.35
CA PHE A 131 7.77 -24.47 -2.98
C PHE A 131 8.99 -24.67 -2.10
N ILE A 132 9.35 -23.65 -1.34
CA ILE A 132 10.41 -23.70 -0.33
C ILE A 132 9.76 -23.62 1.04
N GLU A 133 9.99 -24.62 1.89
CA GLU A 133 9.45 -24.67 3.26
C GLU A 133 10.60 -24.73 4.27
N SER A 134 10.67 -23.72 5.11
CA SER A 134 11.73 -23.60 6.13
C SER A 134 11.33 -24.28 7.44
N SER A 135 12.29 -24.94 8.08
CA SER A 135 12.08 -25.58 9.40
C SER A 135 11.90 -24.56 10.53
N ARG A 136 12.44 -23.35 10.35
CA ARG A 136 12.39 -22.23 11.28
C ARG A 136 12.37 -20.93 10.50
N ARG A 137 11.91 -19.85 11.14
CA ARG A 137 11.94 -18.51 10.55
C ARG A 137 13.32 -18.17 9.98
N LEU A 138 13.36 -17.83 8.69
CA LEU A 138 14.47 -17.28 7.95
C LEU A 138 14.49 -15.74 8.06
N GLY A 139 13.33 -15.11 7.89
CA GLY A 139 13.23 -13.69 7.58
C GLY A 139 13.32 -13.42 6.08
N PHE A 140 12.81 -12.26 5.66
CA PHE A 140 12.65 -11.90 4.25
C PHE A 140 13.95 -12.03 3.44
N GLY A 141 15.07 -11.48 3.94
CA GLY A 141 16.33 -11.53 3.20
C GLY A 141 16.83 -12.96 2.91
N LEU A 142 16.80 -13.83 3.91
CA LEU A 142 17.23 -15.22 3.76
C LEU A 142 16.22 -16.04 2.94
N ALA A 143 14.93 -15.75 3.03
CA ALA A 143 13.89 -16.35 2.20
C ALA A 143 14.13 -16.07 0.71
N VAL A 144 14.36 -14.81 0.34
CA VAL A 144 14.70 -14.41 -1.03
C VAL A 144 15.98 -15.10 -1.50
N ARG A 145 17.05 -15.13 -0.68
CA ARG A 145 18.31 -15.80 -1.04
C ARG A 145 18.13 -17.29 -1.32
N SER A 146 17.33 -17.98 -0.52
CA SER A 146 17.04 -19.41 -0.72
C SER A 146 16.38 -19.67 -2.08
N ALA A 147 15.47 -18.80 -2.52
CA ALA A 147 14.85 -18.87 -3.85
C ALA A 147 15.83 -18.48 -4.98
N LEU A 148 16.65 -17.45 -4.78
CA LEU A 148 17.67 -17.03 -5.76
C LEU A 148 18.63 -18.18 -6.10
N ARG A 149 19.05 -18.99 -5.11
CA ARG A 149 19.98 -20.11 -5.30
C ARG A 149 19.46 -21.25 -6.17
N VAL A 150 18.14 -21.36 -6.31
CA VAL A 150 17.51 -22.39 -7.15
C VAL A 150 16.93 -21.81 -8.45
N THR A 151 17.03 -20.49 -8.62
CA THR A 151 16.62 -19.80 -9.84
C THR A 151 17.61 -20.08 -10.97
N GLN A 152 17.08 -20.38 -12.16
CA GLN A 152 17.88 -20.68 -13.37
C GLN A 152 17.85 -19.54 -14.39
N THR A 153 16.92 -18.60 -14.24
CA THR A 153 16.75 -17.48 -15.15
C THR A 153 17.70 -16.33 -14.79
N PRO A 154 18.11 -15.52 -15.79
CA PRO A 154 19.03 -14.41 -15.57
C PRO A 154 18.43 -13.28 -14.73
N PHE A 155 17.11 -13.17 -14.69
CA PHE A 155 16.39 -12.15 -13.92
C PHE A 155 15.35 -12.75 -12.99
N VAL A 156 15.03 -12.03 -11.93
CA VAL A 156 14.00 -12.39 -10.95
C VAL A 156 13.05 -11.24 -10.72
N TRP A 157 11.78 -11.58 -10.56
CA TRP A 157 10.79 -10.70 -9.97
C TRP A 157 10.58 -11.13 -8.52
N VAL A 158 10.91 -10.28 -7.55
CA VAL A 158 10.70 -10.57 -6.13
C VAL A 158 9.42 -9.88 -5.66
N GLN A 159 8.55 -10.65 -5.02
CA GLN A 159 7.19 -10.27 -4.65
C GLN A 159 6.90 -10.69 -3.21
N GLN A 160 6.45 -9.76 -2.37
CA GLN A 160 5.87 -10.08 -1.07
C GLN A 160 4.36 -10.31 -1.21
N HIS A 161 3.78 -11.14 -0.34
CA HIS A 161 2.36 -11.52 -0.42
C HIS A 161 1.38 -10.35 -0.25
N ASP A 162 1.81 -9.21 0.30
CA ASP A 162 0.96 -8.06 0.68
C ASP A 162 1.10 -6.86 -0.28
N TRP A 163 1.77 -7.03 -1.42
CA TRP A 163 2.04 -5.94 -2.39
C TRP A 163 1.43 -6.21 -3.76
N ALA A 164 0.11 -6.12 -3.88
CA ALA A 164 -0.54 -6.16 -5.19
C ALA A 164 -0.06 -5.00 -6.09
N LEU A 165 0.09 -5.27 -7.39
CA LEU A 165 0.28 -4.23 -8.39
C LEU A 165 -1.01 -3.41 -8.51
N VAL A 166 -0.85 -2.11 -8.76
CA VAL A 166 -1.98 -1.17 -8.92
C VAL A 166 -1.89 -0.34 -10.20
N ALA A 167 -0.90 -0.66 -11.04
CA ALA A 167 -0.61 0.02 -12.28
C ALA A 167 0.18 -0.91 -13.19
N ASP A 168 -0.02 -0.75 -14.50
CA ASP A 168 0.62 -1.55 -15.52
C ASP A 168 2.14 -1.47 -15.44
N PHE A 169 2.82 -2.60 -15.63
CA PHE A 169 4.26 -2.70 -15.59
C PHE A 169 4.82 -3.32 -16.88
N PRO A 170 5.63 -2.59 -17.67
CA PRO A 170 6.15 -3.02 -18.95
C PRO A 170 7.38 -3.93 -18.75
N VAL A 171 7.17 -5.08 -18.11
CA VAL A 171 8.24 -6.04 -17.79
C VAL A 171 9.00 -6.50 -19.02
N ALA A 172 8.33 -6.66 -20.16
CA ALA A 172 8.92 -7.13 -21.41
C ALA A 172 10.06 -6.23 -21.92
N PRO A 173 9.80 -4.96 -22.27
CA PRO A 173 10.88 -4.06 -22.69
C PRO A 173 11.89 -3.79 -21.57
N LEU A 174 11.47 -3.77 -20.30
CA LEU A 174 12.41 -3.60 -19.17
C LEU A 174 13.43 -4.71 -19.05
N VAL A 175 13.01 -5.97 -19.20
CA VAL A 175 13.92 -7.11 -19.18
C VAL A 175 14.91 -7.03 -20.35
N GLN A 176 14.48 -6.58 -21.53
CA GLN A 176 15.39 -6.39 -22.65
C GLN A 176 16.36 -5.23 -22.41
N ILE A 177 15.89 -4.11 -21.86
CA ILE A 177 16.73 -2.98 -21.46
C ILE A 177 17.78 -3.45 -20.43
N MET A 178 17.36 -4.15 -19.38
CA MET A 178 18.29 -4.71 -18.38
C MET A 178 19.32 -5.62 -19.03
N LYS A 179 18.91 -6.47 -19.97
CA LYS A 179 19.81 -7.37 -20.70
C LYS A 179 20.79 -6.62 -21.59
N ALA A 180 20.34 -5.61 -22.33
CA ALA A 180 21.18 -4.79 -23.21
C ALA A 180 22.20 -3.96 -22.41
N TYR A 181 21.78 -3.45 -21.26
CA TYR A 181 22.64 -2.65 -20.39
C TYR A 181 23.35 -3.45 -19.30
N ASP A 182 23.22 -4.77 -19.28
CA ASP A 182 23.81 -5.62 -18.23
C ASP A 182 25.33 -5.42 -18.10
N LYS A 183 26.02 -5.18 -19.22
CA LYS A 183 27.47 -4.93 -19.26
C LYS A 183 27.84 -3.52 -19.70
N HIS A 184 26.89 -2.60 -19.66
CA HIS A 184 27.15 -1.21 -20.07
C HIS A 184 28.22 -0.60 -19.15
N PRO A 185 29.27 0.05 -19.68
CA PRO A 185 30.41 0.51 -18.87
C PRO A 185 30.03 1.64 -17.90
N GLU A 186 29.14 2.55 -18.30
CA GLU A 186 28.79 3.72 -17.49
C GLU A 186 27.49 3.56 -16.68
N THR A 187 26.41 3.06 -17.29
CA THR A 187 25.09 2.94 -16.65
C THR A 187 24.54 1.51 -16.72
N PRO A 188 25.18 0.53 -16.07
CA PRO A 188 24.66 -0.83 -16.03
C PRO A 188 23.36 -0.92 -15.23
N ILE A 189 22.36 -1.63 -15.76
CA ILE A 189 21.00 -1.70 -15.20
C ILE A 189 20.75 -3.11 -14.65
N LYS A 190 20.95 -3.29 -13.35
CA LYS A 190 20.90 -4.62 -12.71
C LYS A 190 19.72 -4.85 -11.80
N TYR A 191 19.01 -3.80 -11.43
CA TYR A 191 17.93 -3.88 -10.47
C TYR A 191 17.02 -2.68 -10.65
N ILE A 192 15.73 -2.96 -10.58
CA ILE A 192 14.60 -2.06 -10.76
C ILE A 192 13.62 -2.29 -9.61
N CYS A 193 13.48 -1.31 -8.73
CA CYS A 193 12.42 -1.31 -7.72
C CYS A 193 11.21 -0.53 -8.23
N LEU A 194 10.02 -0.99 -7.85
CA LEU A 194 8.80 -0.21 -8.05
C LEU A 194 8.65 0.83 -6.93
N ALA A 195 8.13 2.00 -7.27
CA ALA A 195 7.77 3.00 -6.28
C ALA A 195 6.53 2.55 -5.48
N ALA A 196 6.57 2.71 -4.16
CA ALA A 196 5.36 2.57 -3.35
C ALA A 196 4.45 3.79 -3.54
N ILE A 197 3.14 3.62 -3.44
CA ILE A 197 2.15 4.72 -3.45
C ILE A 197 2.52 5.83 -2.45
N ARG A 198 3.05 5.45 -1.27
CA ARG A 198 3.51 6.40 -0.24
C ARG A 198 4.68 7.29 -0.71
N MET A 199 5.50 6.83 -1.66
CA MET A 199 6.61 7.61 -2.23
C MET A 199 6.15 8.65 -3.27
N LEU A 200 4.93 8.55 -3.83
CA LEU A 200 4.41 9.56 -4.75
C LEU A 200 4.28 10.93 -4.05
N SER A 201 3.97 10.94 -2.76
CA SER A 201 3.97 12.15 -1.93
C SER A 201 5.35 12.84 -1.87
N HIS A 202 6.45 12.07 -1.95
CA HIS A 202 7.81 12.63 -1.97
C HIS A 202 8.15 13.25 -3.33
N ALA A 203 7.60 12.73 -4.44
CA ALA A 203 7.84 13.30 -5.77
C ALA A 203 7.23 14.72 -5.91
N ILE A 204 6.13 14.99 -5.19
CA ILE A 204 5.46 16.30 -5.14
C ILE A 204 5.87 17.16 -3.94
N SER A 205 6.65 16.60 -3.01
CA SER A 205 7.12 17.33 -1.83
C SER A 205 8.17 18.38 -2.23
N GLU A 206 8.04 19.59 -1.70
CA GLU A 206 9.08 20.62 -1.79
C GLU A 206 10.23 20.39 -0.79
N GLN A 207 10.13 19.34 0.04
CA GLN A 207 11.18 18.97 0.96
C GLN A 207 12.35 18.34 0.18
N HIS A 208 13.54 18.93 0.29
CA HIS A 208 14.81 18.51 -0.35
C HIS A 208 14.97 18.81 -1.85
N PRO A 209 14.92 20.10 -2.26
CA PRO A 209 15.00 20.51 -3.68
C PRO A 209 16.28 20.04 -4.39
N ALA A 210 17.43 20.03 -3.71
CA ALA A 210 18.71 19.59 -4.29
C ALA A 210 18.71 18.09 -4.67
N LEU A 211 18.05 17.24 -3.86
CA LEU A 211 17.93 15.82 -4.17
C LEU A 211 16.99 15.61 -5.37
N ARG A 212 15.91 16.40 -5.45
CA ARG A 212 14.98 16.37 -6.58
C ARG A 212 15.68 16.77 -7.88
N GLU A 213 16.38 17.91 -7.88
CA GLU A 213 17.15 18.39 -9.03
C GLU A 213 18.20 17.37 -9.48
N LEU A 214 18.96 16.79 -8.53
CA LEU A 214 19.92 15.75 -8.83
C LEU A 214 19.25 14.52 -9.44
N SER A 215 18.13 14.07 -8.89
CA SER A 215 17.39 12.89 -9.38
C SER A 215 16.88 13.15 -10.80
N THR A 216 16.22 14.28 -11.03
CA THR A 216 15.74 14.70 -12.36
C THR A 216 16.88 14.81 -13.37
N SER A 217 18.03 15.38 -12.98
CA SER A 217 19.20 15.49 -13.88
C SER A 217 19.82 14.15 -14.27
N ARG A 218 19.53 13.08 -13.51
CA ARG A 218 20.07 11.74 -13.70
C ARG A 218 19.05 10.76 -14.29
N THR A 219 17.76 11.11 -14.33
CA THR A 219 16.73 10.35 -15.01
C THR A 219 17.01 10.34 -16.51
N LYS A 220 16.96 9.17 -17.14
CA LYS A 220 17.14 8.99 -18.59
C LYS A 220 16.04 8.11 -19.15
N ASP A 221 15.62 8.39 -20.38
CA ASP A 221 14.72 7.51 -21.13
C ASP A 221 15.49 6.35 -21.74
N TYR A 222 14.97 5.15 -21.57
CA TYR A 222 15.48 3.92 -22.15
C TYR A 222 14.44 3.31 -23.07
N GLU A 223 14.91 2.73 -24.18
CA GLU A 223 14.05 2.13 -25.18
C GLU A 223 14.66 0.79 -25.62
N ASP A 224 13.79 -0.20 -25.83
CA ASP A 224 14.17 -1.50 -26.36
C ASP A 224 13.87 -1.56 -27.87
N PRO A 225 14.83 -1.95 -28.73
CA PRO A 225 14.59 -2.06 -30.16
C PRO A 225 13.47 -3.03 -30.57
N THR A 226 13.12 -4.00 -29.71
CA THR A 226 12.01 -4.94 -29.99
C THR A 226 10.63 -4.35 -29.61
N HIS A 227 10.61 -3.21 -28.92
CA HIS A 227 9.42 -2.46 -28.54
C HIS A 227 9.58 -0.96 -28.93
N PRO A 228 9.68 -0.65 -30.24
CA PRO A 228 9.89 0.72 -30.69
C PRO A 228 8.76 1.65 -30.24
N GLY A 229 9.11 2.84 -29.78
CA GLY A 229 8.18 3.86 -29.28
C GLY A 229 7.82 3.72 -27.80
N VAL A 230 8.21 2.63 -27.12
CA VAL A 230 8.03 2.48 -25.67
C VAL A 230 9.27 3.02 -24.94
N LYS A 231 9.21 4.29 -24.56
CA LYS A 231 10.24 4.94 -23.74
C LYS A 231 9.94 4.76 -22.26
N ILE A 232 10.93 4.29 -21.51
CA ILE A 232 10.81 4.04 -20.08
C ILE A 232 11.84 4.90 -19.36
N PRO A 233 11.44 5.96 -18.65
CA PRO A 233 12.37 6.75 -17.88
C PRO A 233 12.84 5.95 -16.68
N LEU A 234 14.14 5.91 -16.47
CA LEU A 234 14.68 5.28 -15.30
C LEU A 234 15.48 6.27 -14.46
N THR A 235 15.23 6.27 -13.16
CA THR A 235 15.87 7.19 -12.20
C THR A 235 16.81 6.39 -11.29
N PRO A 236 18.09 6.79 -11.15
CA PRO A 236 19.00 6.14 -10.22
C PRO A 236 18.52 6.24 -8.78
N ILE A 237 18.70 5.17 -8.01
CA ILE A 237 18.37 5.16 -6.58
C ILE A 237 19.59 5.22 -5.69
N TYR A 238 19.41 5.96 -4.61
CA TYR A 238 20.42 6.18 -3.57
C TYR A 238 20.33 5.12 -2.46
N PHE A 239 19.17 4.46 -2.33
CA PHE A 239 18.91 3.43 -1.34
C PHE A 239 18.29 2.19 -1.99
N TRP A 240 18.65 1.04 -1.44
CA TRP A 240 18.03 -0.22 -1.80
C TRP A 240 16.69 -0.34 -1.11
N HIS A 241 15.67 -0.82 -1.83
CA HIS A 241 14.35 -1.07 -1.27
C HIS A 241 13.99 -2.55 -1.42
N ASP A 242 13.12 -3.09 -0.57
CA ASP A 242 12.70 -4.49 -0.63
C ASP A 242 11.25 -4.70 -1.08
N LYS A 243 10.59 -3.63 -1.53
CA LYS A 243 9.31 -3.60 -2.26
C LYS A 243 9.40 -4.40 -3.56
N PRO A 244 8.28 -4.75 -4.25
CA PRO A 244 8.36 -5.50 -5.50
C PRO A 244 9.40 -4.95 -6.48
N HIS A 245 10.24 -5.83 -7.00
CA HIS A 245 11.38 -5.43 -7.83
C HIS A 245 11.79 -6.51 -8.83
N LEU A 246 12.35 -6.04 -9.94
CA LEU A 246 12.98 -6.84 -10.98
C LEU A 246 14.50 -6.72 -10.84
N ALA A 247 15.24 -7.83 -10.82
CA ALA A 247 16.69 -7.80 -10.61
C ALA A 247 17.42 -8.88 -11.41
N SER A 248 18.68 -8.60 -11.78
CA SER A 248 19.62 -9.61 -12.27
C SER A 248 19.94 -10.57 -11.13
N THR A 249 19.69 -11.87 -11.34
CA THR A 249 19.86 -12.93 -10.34
C THR A 249 21.29 -12.96 -9.80
N ALA A 250 22.28 -12.88 -10.70
CA ALA A 250 23.70 -12.91 -10.36
C ALA A 250 24.10 -11.68 -9.55
N HIS A 251 23.72 -10.48 -10.02
CA HIS A 251 24.00 -9.24 -9.30
C HIS A 251 23.37 -9.22 -7.90
N TYR A 252 22.14 -9.73 -7.78
CA TYR A 252 21.44 -9.79 -6.50
C TYR A 252 22.19 -10.66 -5.50
N LEU A 253 22.55 -11.89 -5.90
CA LEU A 253 23.34 -12.79 -5.07
C LEU A 253 24.68 -12.17 -4.67
N GLU A 254 25.42 -11.60 -5.62
CA GLU A 254 26.73 -10.99 -5.36
C GLU A 254 26.63 -9.77 -4.46
N ARG A 255 25.67 -8.87 -4.71
CA ARG A 255 25.64 -7.56 -4.05
C ARG A 255 24.98 -7.61 -2.67
N VAL A 256 23.92 -8.39 -2.54
CA VAL A 256 23.14 -8.48 -1.29
C VAL A 256 23.61 -9.64 -0.43
N PHE A 257 24.07 -10.73 -1.03
CA PHE A 257 24.46 -11.95 -0.32
C PHE A 257 25.89 -12.43 -0.65
N PRO A 258 26.91 -11.55 -0.64
CA PRO A 258 28.29 -11.91 -1.03
C PRO A 258 28.90 -13.00 -0.15
N SER A 259 28.41 -13.12 1.10
CA SER A 259 28.82 -14.18 2.01
C SER A 259 27.71 -14.43 3.03
N ARG A 260 27.87 -15.51 3.80
CA ARG A 260 26.98 -15.83 4.93
C ARG A 260 26.90 -14.73 5.99
N LEU A 261 27.93 -13.90 6.11
CA LEU A 261 27.99 -12.80 7.09
C LEU A 261 27.10 -11.61 6.70
N ALA A 262 26.66 -11.54 5.44
CA ALA A 262 25.93 -10.39 4.92
C ALA A 262 24.51 -10.24 5.49
N MET A 263 23.93 -11.31 6.04
CA MET A 263 22.53 -11.34 6.48
C MET A 263 22.36 -12.20 7.73
N LEU A 264 21.79 -11.64 8.80
CA LEU A 264 21.31 -12.38 9.95
C LEU A 264 19.87 -12.85 9.70
N ARG A 265 19.41 -13.73 10.57
CA ARG A 265 18.04 -14.24 10.54
C ARG A 265 17.05 -13.18 10.97
N GLY A 266 15.98 -12.98 10.20
CA GLY A 266 14.99 -11.93 10.45
C GLY A 266 15.36 -10.55 9.91
N ASP A 267 16.53 -10.39 9.30
CA ASP A 267 16.95 -9.11 8.70
C ASP A 267 16.15 -8.80 7.42
N PHE A 268 15.90 -7.51 7.22
CA PHE A 268 15.37 -6.95 5.98
C PHE A 268 16.51 -6.49 5.07
N ILE A 269 16.31 -6.66 3.76
CA ILE A 269 17.33 -6.31 2.76
C ILE A 269 17.49 -4.79 2.70
N GLU A 270 16.38 -4.04 2.71
CA GLU A 270 16.36 -2.57 2.68
C GLU A 270 17.18 -1.98 3.84
N ASP A 271 17.00 -2.51 5.06
CA ASP A 271 17.72 -2.03 6.23
C ASP A 271 19.23 -2.26 6.13
N LYS A 272 19.66 -3.48 5.79
CA LYS A 272 21.09 -3.82 5.74
C LYS A 272 21.81 -3.12 4.62
N ILE A 273 21.24 -3.14 3.42
CA ILE A 273 21.87 -2.52 2.26
C ILE A 273 21.80 -1.00 2.38
N GLY A 274 20.69 -0.45 2.88
CA GLY A 274 20.54 0.98 3.15
C GLY A 274 21.51 1.49 4.20
N GLN A 275 21.74 0.76 5.31
CA GLN A 275 22.75 1.11 6.30
C GLN A 275 24.16 1.12 5.71
N ARG A 276 24.52 0.10 4.90
CA ARG A 276 25.80 0.04 4.21
C ARG A 276 25.97 1.21 3.23
N ALA A 277 24.95 1.50 2.43
CA ALA A 277 24.96 2.62 1.49
C ALA A 277 25.16 3.96 2.22
N ARG A 278 24.42 4.21 3.32
CA ARG A 278 24.60 5.41 4.15
C ARG A 278 26.00 5.52 4.75
N ALA A 279 26.57 4.42 5.25
CA ALA A 279 27.92 4.42 5.81
C ALA A 279 28.96 4.80 4.75
N GLN A 280 28.87 4.18 3.57
CA GLN A 280 29.75 4.47 2.44
C GLN A 280 29.64 5.94 1.97
N MET A 281 28.43 6.51 1.98
CA MET A 281 28.24 7.95 1.69
C MET A 281 28.96 8.84 2.71
N LYS A 282 28.86 8.51 4.00
CA LYS A 282 29.54 9.26 5.08
C LYS A 282 31.07 9.17 4.97
N GLU A 283 31.59 8.02 4.55
CA GLU A 283 33.02 7.78 4.34
C GLU A 283 33.58 8.47 3.08
N GLY A 284 32.75 9.19 2.32
CA GLY A 284 33.18 9.91 1.13
C GLY A 284 33.47 9.00 -0.07
N LEU A 285 33.13 7.71 0.01
CA LEU A 285 33.32 6.72 -1.07
C LEU A 285 32.46 6.99 -2.31
N PHE A 286 31.61 8.04 -2.26
CA PHE A 286 30.78 8.53 -3.36
C PHE A 286 31.37 9.78 -4.05
N LYS A 287 32.52 10.31 -3.61
CA LYS A 287 33.09 11.57 -4.13
C LYS A 287 34.02 11.41 -5.33
N ASP A 288 34.54 10.21 -5.60
CA ASP A 288 35.48 9.99 -6.70
C ASP A 288 34.81 9.38 -7.94
N ASN A 289 34.86 10.11 -9.05
CA ASN A 289 34.50 9.67 -10.40
C ASN A 289 35.58 8.74 -11.02
N SER A 290 36.41 8.07 -10.22
CA SER A 290 37.48 7.21 -10.74
C SER A 290 36.96 5.80 -11.06
N ILE A 291 37.34 5.31 -12.23
CA ILE A 291 36.84 4.10 -12.90
C ILE A 291 37.02 2.82 -12.04
N ASP A 292 37.93 2.81 -11.07
CA ASP A 292 38.14 1.67 -10.17
C ASP A 292 37.18 1.62 -8.97
N THR A 293 36.62 2.76 -8.54
CA THR A 293 35.53 2.80 -7.55
C THR A 293 34.16 2.45 -8.19
N MET A 294 34.03 2.65 -9.51
CA MET A 294 32.86 2.27 -10.31
C MET A 294 32.67 0.74 -10.47
N ARG A 295 33.69 -0.09 -10.19
CA ARG A 295 33.52 -1.57 -10.22
C ARG A 295 32.65 -2.10 -9.08
N LEU A 296 32.40 -1.31 -8.04
CA LEU A 296 31.55 -1.67 -6.88
C LEU A 296 30.16 -0.98 -6.89
N LEU A 297 29.90 -0.17 -7.92
CA LEU A 297 28.77 0.76 -8.01
C LEU A 297 28.03 0.56 -9.33
N THR A 298 27.20 -0.49 -9.39
CA THR A 298 26.20 -0.62 -10.44
C THR A 298 25.00 0.25 -10.02
N PRO A 299 24.64 1.32 -10.77
CA PRO A 299 23.48 2.12 -10.44
C PRO A 299 22.26 1.21 -10.43
N LEU A 300 21.65 1.23 -9.27
CA LEU A 300 20.37 0.64 -8.94
C LEU A 300 19.37 1.61 -9.60
N ILE A 301 18.54 1.17 -10.54
CA ILE A 301 17.80 2.05 -11.44
C ILE A 301 16.32 1.72 -11.33
N ILE A 302 15.49 2.62 -10.79
CA ILE A 302 14.03 2.42 -10.78
C ILE A 302 13.53 2.43 -12.23
N ALA A 303 12.72 1.43 -12.59
CA ALA A 303 11.74 1.63 -13.65
C ALA A 303 10.62 2.50 -13.14
N SER A 304 10.76 3.79 -13.39
CA SER A 304 9.61 4.65 -13.43
C SER A 304 8.94 4.31 -14.75
N ASN A 305 7.80 3.65 -14.69
CA ASN A 305 6.85 3.93 -15.75
C ASN A 305 6.57 5.44 -15.64
N ALA A 306 7.20 6.23 -16.50
CA ALA A 306 6.40 7.22 -17.20
C ALA A 306 5.73 6.52 -18.38
N ILE A 307 4.92 5.52 -18.06
CA ILE A 307 3.58 5.61 -18.60
C ILE A 307 2.95 6.63 -17.65
N LEU A 308 2.75 7.84 -18.16
CA LEU A 308 1.74 8.78 -17.68
C LEU A 308 0.35 8.12 -17.85
N ALA A 309 0.15 6.95 -17.27
CA ALA A 309 -1.09 6.66 -16.61
C ALA A 309 -0.75 7.10 -15.21
N ALA A 310 -1.13 8.34 -14.88
CA ALA A 310 -1.46 8.61 -13.49
C ALA A 310 -2.17 7.34 -13.01
N SER A 311 -1.71 6.69 -11.94
CA SER A 311 -2.69 6.01 -11.11
C SER A 311 -3.69 7.11 -10.88
N GLN A 312 -4.82 7.07 -11.58
CA GLN A 312 -5.87 8.01 -11.32
C GLN A 312 -6.34 7.52 -9.96
N LEU A 313 -5.69 8.04 -8.91
CA LEU A 313 -6.43 8.58 -7.79
C LEU A 313 -7.67 9.13 -8.46
N MET A 314 -8.82 8.46 -8.30
CA MET A 314 -10.03 8.88 -9.02
C MET A 314 -10.34 10.36 -8.73
N GLY A 315 -9.71 10.90 -7.70
CA GLY A 315 -9.17 12.24 -7.53
C GLY A 315 -8.45 12.22 -6.19
N THR A 316 -7.89 13.34 -5.75
CA THR A 316 -7.99 13.60 -4.30
C THR A 316 -9.32 14.32 -4.15
N PRO A 317 -10.30 13.83 -3.38
CA PRO A 317 -11.53 14.59 -3.21
C PRO A 317 -11.15 15.98 -2.70
N SER A 318 -11.40 17.01 -3.52
CA SER A 318 -11.34 18.38 -3.07
C SER A 318 -12.54 18.64 -2.17
N TYR A 319 -12.44 19.68 -1.35
CA TYR A 319 -13.51 20.05 -0.44
C TYR A 319 -13.87 21.50 -0.69
N GLU A 320 -15.12 21.76 -1.07
CA GLU A 320 -15.67 23.11 -1.14
C GLU A 320 -16.28 23.47 0.23
N TYR A 321 -15.97 24.66 0.72
CA TYR A 321 -16.58 25.16 1.96
C TYR A 321 -18.09 25.39 1.77
N LEU A 322 -18.92 24.71 2.56
CA LEU A 322 -20.37 24.84 2.49
C LEU A 322 -20.87 25.97 3.37
N TYR A 323 -20.60 25.90 4.67
CA TYR A 323 -21.02 26.86 5.68
C TYR A 323 -20.32 26.60 7.01
N THR A 324 -20.32 27.62 7.88
CA THR A 324 -20.08 27.46 9.32
C THR A 324 -21.41 27.52 10.04
N VAL A 325 -21.68 26.55 10.92
CA VAL A 325 -22.84 26.55 11.81
C VAL A 325 -22.39 26.81 13.24
N ASN A 326 -23.08 27.73 13.92
CA ASN A 326 -23.03 27.91 15.35
C ASN A 326 -24.34 27.37 15.93
N ALA A 327 -24.31 26.16 16.50
CA ALA A 327 -25.47 25.48 17.04
C ALA A 327 -25.53 25.65 18.56
N THR A 328 -26.64 26.17 19.07
CA THR A 328 -26.89 26.33 20.51
C THR A 328 -27.36 25.01 21.12
N LEU A 329 -26.89 24.73 22.32
CA LEU A 329 -27.13 23.47 23.01
C LEU A 329 -27.95 23.71 24.28
N GLY A 330 -28.85 22.78 24.57
CA GLY A 330 -29.63 22.72 25.80
C GLY A 330 -28.89 22.02 26.93
N GLU A 331 -29.62 21.81 28.03
CA GLU A 331 -29.12 21.07 29.18
C GLU A 331 -28.78 19.62 28.81
N ARG A 332 -27.61 19.14 29.25
CA ARG A 332 -27.18 17.77 29.00
C ARG A 332 -27.94 16.81 29.88
N TRP A 333 -28.39 15.69 29.31
CA TRP A 333 -29.08 14.61 30.01
C TRP A 333 -28.19 13.37 30.02
N PRO A 334 -27.42 13.11 31.09
CA PRO A 334 -26.63 11.90 31.20
C PRO A 334 -27.56 10.68 31.29
N ILE A 335 -27.36 9.71 30.41
CA ILE A 335 -28.05 8.41 30.48
C ILE A 335 -27.23 7.42 31.32
N GLY A 336 -25.90 7.55 31.29
CA GLY A 336 -24.98 6.73 32.08
C GLY A 336 -24.23 5.69 31.24
N ASP A 337 -23.45 4.84 31.92
CA ASP A 337 -22.71 3.73 31.30
C ASP A 337 -23.66 2.56 31.02
N TYR A 338 -23.61 2.01 29.80
CA TYR A 338 -24.40 0.84 29.39
C TYR A 338 -23.53 -0.39 29.07
N GLY A 339 -22.28 -0.42 29.54
CA GLY A 339 -21.34 -1.53 29.38
C GLY A 339 -20.44 -1.44 28.15
N GLN A 340 -20.68 -0.47 27.26
CA GLN A 340 -19.81 -0.17 26.11
C GLN A 340 -19.34 1.29 26.10
N GLY A 341 -19.54 2.01 27.22
CA GLY A 341 -19.28 3.43 27.31
C GLY A 341 -20.48 4.20 27.87
N THR A 342 -20.31 5.52 28.00
CA THR A 342 -21.30 6.41 28.59
C THR A 342 -22.09 7.16 27.53
N ARG A 343 -23.42 7.21 27.71
CA ARG A 343 -24.35 7.90 26.82
C ARG A 343 -24.82 9.21 27.44
N VAL A 344 -24.91 10.26 26.61
CA VAL A 344 -25.51 11.55 26.97
C VAL A 344 -26.43 12.00 25.84
N VAL A 345 -27.53 12.66 26.17
CA VAL A 345 -28.37 13.39 25.21
C VAL A 345 -28.12 14.88 25.39
N ILE A 346 -27.87 15.60 24.30
CA ILE A 346 -27.63 17.05 24.31
C ILE A 346 -28.63 17.68 23.33
N PRO A 347 -29.69 18.33 23.81
CA PRO A 347 -30.65 19.02 22.94
C PRO A 347 -29.97 20.09 22.08
N ILE A 348 -30.38 20.20 20.82
CA ILE A 348 -29.96 21.28 19.92
C ILE A 348 -31.14 22.26 19.86
N THR A 349 -30.93 23.45 20.42
CA THR A 349 -32.02 24.39 20.72
C THR A 349 -32.16 25.53 19.72
N GLY A 350 -31.24 25.61 18.76
CA GLY A 350 -31.22 26.67 17.76
C GLY A 350 -29.81 26.96 17.27
N GLY A 351 -29.62 28.13 16.68
CA GLY A 351 -28.35 28.54 16.11
C GLY A 351 -28.49 29.20 14.75
N THR A 352 -27.35 29.52 14.16
CA THR A 352 -27.26 30.15 12.83
C THR A 352 -26.19 29.48 12.00
N PHE A 353 -26.42 29.37 10.70
CA PHE A 353 -25.39 28.92 9.76
C PHE A 353 -25.26 29.90 8.61
N LYS A 354 -24.04 30.04 8.09
CA LYS A 354 -23.74 30.91 6.97
C LYS A 354 -22.57 30.38 6.16
N GLY A 355 -22.74 30.42 4.84
CA GLY A 355 -21.73 30.10 3.85
C GLY A 355 -22.13 30.64 2.48
N PRO A 356 -21.36 30.34 1.43
CA PRO A 356 -21.53 30.96 0.11
C PRO A 356 -22.85 30.61 -0.57
N LYS A 357 -23.31 29.35 -0.42
CA LYS A 357 -24.52 28.81 -1.05
C LYS A 357 -25.67 28.57 -0.07
N LEU A 358 -25.39 28.66 1.24
CA LEU A 358 -26.31 28.26 2.31
C LEU A 358 -26.27 29.25 3.46
N SER A 359 -27.43 29.77 3.85
CA SER A 359 -27.55 30.56 5.08
C SER A 359 -28.94 30.45 5.70
N GLY A 360 -29.01 30.58 7.01
CA GLY A 360 -30.26 30.47 7.77
C GLY A 360 -30.06 30.16 9.25
N THR A 361 -31.04 29.50 9.84
CA THR A 361 -31.10 29.17 11.27
C THR A 361 -31.18 27.67 11.52
N VAL A 362 -30.67 27.21 12.66
CA VAL A 362 -30.95 25.85 13.16
C VAL A 362 -32.29 25.89 13.89
N THR A 363 -33.19 24.94 13.62
CA THR A 363 -34.48 24.90 14.32
C THR A 363 -34.31 24.41 15.75
N ASN A 364 -35.24 24.77 16.63
CA ASN A 364 -35.28 24.28 18.01
C ASN A 364 -35.89 22.86 18.07
N LEU A 365 -35.31 21.93 17.30
CA LEU A 365 -35.70 20.54 17.26
C LEU A 365 -34.52 19.68 16.82
N GLY A 366 -34.07 18.82 17.72
CA GLY A 366 -32.98 17.91 17.49
C GLY A 366 -32.15 17.66 18.74
N ALA A 367 -31.24 16.70 18.66
CA ALA A 367 -30.31 16.39 19.74
C ALA A 367 -29.07 15.67 19.22
N ASP A 368 -28.03 15.67 20.04
CA ASP A 368 -26.87 14.80 19.97
C ASP A 368 -27.02 13.65 20.98
N TRP A 369 -27.05 12.41 20.52
CA TRP A 369 -26.97 11.21 21.35
C TRP A 369 -25.52 10.77 21.49
N GLY A 370 -24.68 11.60 22.09
CA GLY A 370 -23.25 11.38 22.20
C GLY A 370 -22.85 10.14 23.00
N LEU A 371 -21.87 9.38 22.49
CA LEU A 371 -21.25 8.21 23.12
C LEU A 371 -19.81 8.52 23.49
N THR A 372 -19.41 8.33 24.74
CA THR A 372 -17.99 8.18 25.09
C THR A 372 -17.68 6.70 25.26
N ASP A 373 -16.84 6.14 24.39
CA ASP A 373 -16.52 4.71 24.43
C ASP A 373 -15.61 4.35 25.62
N THR A 374 -15.32 3.06 25.80
CA THR A 374 -14.45 2.54 26.88
C THR A 374 -12.98 2.99 26.75
N LYS A 375 -12.59 3.59 25.62
CA LYS A 375 -11.27 4.18 25.39
C LYS A 375 -11.25 5.70 25.64
N GLY A 376 -12.38 6.29 26.05
CA GLY A 376 -12.51 7.71 26.32
C GLY A 376 -12.72 8.59 25.08
N VAL A 377 -13.01 8.00 23.92
CA VAL A 377 -13.27 8.74 22.67
C VAL A 377 -14.75 9.10 22.60
N PHE A 378 -15.05 10.39 22.39
CA PHE A 378 -16.41 10.88 22.22
C PHE A 378 -16.85 10.86 20.74
N PHE A 379 -18.01 10.28 20.49
CA PHE A 379 -18.68 10.17 19.20
C PHE A 379 -20.07 10.84 19.32
N PRO A 380 -20.28 12.05 18.75
CA PRO A 380 -21.61 12.59 18.59
C PRO A 380 -22.40 11.77 17.55
N ASP A 381 -23.71 11.73 17.73
CA ASP A 381 -24.70 11.21 16.78
C ASP A 381 -25.91 12.14 16.80
N THR A 382 -25.90 13.14 15.92
CA THR A 382 -26.85 14.24 15.94
C THR A 382 -27.92 14.08 14.88
N ARG A 383 -29.16 14.46 15.18
CA ARG A 383 -30.22 14.66 14.17
C ARG A 383 -30.93 15.98 14.48
N TYR A 384 -30.98 16.89 13.51
CA TYR A 384 -31.60 18.22 13.63
C TYR A 384 -31.94 18.79 12.26
N ASN A 385 -32.54 19.99 12.22
CA ASN A 385 -32.93 20.63 10.96
C ASN A 385 -32.30 22.03 10.82
N LEU A 386 -31.93 22.35 9.58
CA LEU A 386 -31.58 23.69 9.13
C LEU A 386 -32.80 24.30 8.43
N ARG A 387 -33.13 25.55 8.75
CA ARG A 387 -34.12 26.37 8.06
C ARG A 387 -33.38 27.44 7.29
N THR A 388 -33.39 27.37 5.96
CA THR A 388 -32.74 28.37 5.10
C THR A 388 -33.45 29.72 5.15
N HIS A 389 -32.75 30.79 4.77
CA HIS A 389 -33.25 32.17 4.75
C HIS A 389 -34.49 32.38 3.87
N ASP A 390 -34.68 31.55 2.84
CA ASP A 390 -35.85 31.51 1.94
C ASP A 390 -36.93 30.51 2.39
N GLY A 391 -36.76 29.88 3.55
CA GLY A 391 -37.82 29.11 4.23
C GLY A 391 -37.88 27.63 3.86
N VAL A 392 -36.80 27.04 3.38
CA VAL A 392 -36.69 25.59 3.13
C VAL A 392 -36.11 24.89 4.36
N ASP A 393 -36.72 23.77 4.75
CA ASP A 393 -36.19 22.91 5.80
C ASP A 393 -35.31 21.80 5.21
N ILE A 394 -34.14 21.61 5.79
CA ILE A 394 -33.16 20.58 5.44
C ILE A 394 -32.87 19.76 6.68
N TYR A 395 -33.15 18.45 6.63
CA TYR A 395 -32.73 17.53 7.68
C TYR A 395 -31.23 17.30 7.58
N ILE A 396 -30.56 17.22 8.73
CA ILE A 396 -29.14 16.89 8.82
C ILE A 396 -28.88 15.87 9.93
N GLN A 397 -28.08 14.86 9.58
CA GLN A 397 -27.45 13.96 10.55
C GLN A 397 -25.94 14.17 10.55
N THR A 398 -25.33 14.23 11.73
CA THR A 398 -23.87 14.27 11.84
C THR A 398 -23.33 13.26 12.84
N SER A 399 -22.21 12.62 12.53
CA SER A 399 -21.54 11.71 13.46
C SER A 399 -20.03 11.57 13.19
N GLY A 400 -19.25 11.27 14.23
CA GLY A 400 -17.83 10.92 14.05
C GLY A 400 -16.92 11.11 15.27
N PRO A 401 -15.68 10.60 15.25
CA PRO A 401 -14.84 10.58 16.44
C PRO A 401 -14.19 11.93 16.78
N THR A 402 -14.11 12.22 18.08
CA THR A 402 -13.18 13.22 18.61
C THR A 402 -11.74 12.74 18.42
N GLN A 403 -10.90 13.60 17.86
CA GLN A 403 -9.51 13.32 17.53
C GLN A 403 -8.58 13.64 18.71
N PRO A 404 -7.33 13.12 18.71
CA PRO A 404 -6.36 13.40 19.76
C PRO A 404 -6.03 14.89 19.96
N ASP A 405 -6.20 15.71 18.91
CA ASP A 405 -6.00 17.16 18.96
C ASP A 405 -7.19 17.93 19.56
N GLY A 406 -8.23 17.22 20.00
CA GLY A 406 -9.43 17.77 20.64
C GLY A 406 -10.53 18.23 19.68
N ARG A 407 -10.28 18.25 18.36
CA ARG A 407 -11.31 18.52 17.35
C ARG A 407 -12.21 17.30 17.16
N THR A 408 -13.45 17.49 16.73
CA THR A 408 -14.30 16.35 16.33
C THR A 408 -14.52 16.41 14.82
N LEU A 409 -14.18 15.31 14.13
CA LEU A 409 -14.41 15.17 12.70
C LEU A 409 -15.76 14.49 12.48
N LEU A 410 -16.63 15.14 11.73
CA LEU A 410 -18.01 14.73 11.51
C LEU A 410 -18.19 14.32 10.05
N ARG A 411 -19.02 13.30 9.82
CA ARG A 411 -19.67 13.07 8.53
C ARG A 411 -21.03 13.75 8.58
N GLY A 412 -21.39 14.50 7.54
CA GLY A 412 -22.71 15.13 7.39
C GLY A 412 -23.53 14.40 6.34
N VAL A 413 -24.81 14.16 6.62
CA VAL A 413 -25.80 13.65 5.66
C VAL A 413 -26.97 14.62 5.66
N PHE A 414 -27.39 15.04 4.47
CA PHE A 414 -28.50 15.97 4.28
C PHE A 414 -29.69 15.30 3.62
N GLN A 415 -30.89 15.78 3.92
CA GLN A 415 -32.11 15.45 3.18
C GLN A 415 -32.93 16.72 2.98
N ALA A 416 -33.18 17.09 1.72
CA ALA A 416 -33.96 18.23 1.30
C ALA A 416 -34.91 17.81 0.17
N ALA A 417 -36.19 18.21 0.28
CA ALA A 417 -37.21 17.93 -0.74
C ALA A 417 -37.37 19.06 -1.76
N HIS A 418 -36.92 20.28 -1.42
CA HIS A 418 -37.07 21.43 -2.31
C HIS A 418 -36.06 21.37 -3.47
N PRO A 419 -36.48 21.60 -4.73
CA PRO A 419 -35.60 21.47 -5.89
C PRO A 419 -34.29 22.27 -5.79
N ASP A 420 -34.36 23.51 -5.30
CA ASP A 420 -33.17 24.39 -5.16
C ASP A 420 -32.10 23.85 -4.19
N TYR A 421 -32.45 22.88 -3.34
CA TYR A 421 -31.58 22.29 -2.33
C TYR A 421 -31.39 20.78 -2.48
N GLU A 422 -32.01 20.16 -3.49
CA GLU A 422 -31.95 18.71 -3.73
C GLU A 422 -30.51 18.20 -3.93
N TRP A 423 -29.63 19.05 -4.47
CA TRP A 423 -28.21 18.74 -4.66
C TRP A 423 -27.50 18.32 -3.36
N LEU A 424 -27.97 18.78 -2.19
CA LEU A 424 -27.40 18.40 -0.90
C LEU A 424 -27.58 16.92 -0.56
N ASN A 425 -28.61 16.26 -1.12
CA ASN A 425 -28.87 14.84 -0.90
C ASN A 425 -27.73 13.95 -1.42
N TYR A 426 -26.90 14.47 -2.32
CA TYR A 426 -25.86 13.74 -3.03
C TYR A 426 -24.44 14.19 -2.65
N VAL A 427 -24.30 15.11 -1.70
CA VAL A 427 -23.00 15.60 -1.25
C VAL A 427 -22.39 14.67 -0.20
N LEU A 428 -21.11 14.35 -0.37
CA LEU A 428 -20.29 13.76 0.69
C LEU A 428 -19.78 14.87 1.62
N ALA A 429 -20.42 15.09 2.77
CA ALA A 429 -20.03 16.20 3.65
C ALA A 429 -19.13 15.79 4.81
N VAL A 430 -18.15 16.64 5.12
CA VAL A 430 -17.23 16.51 6.25
C VAL A 430 -17.28 17.78 7.10
N GLY A 431 -17.48 17.63 8.41
CA GLY A 431 -17.51 18.72 9.37
C GLY A 431 -16.30 18.72 10.29
N VAL A 432 -15.77 19.90 10.59
CA VAL A 432 -14.74 20.10 11.63
C VAL A 432 -15.37 20.87 12.78
N LEU A 433 -15.67 20.16 13.87
CA LEU A 433 -16.25 20.76 15.06
C LEU A 433 -15.14 21.29 15.97
N GLN A 434 -15.29 22.56 16.34
CA GLN A 434 -14.50 23.24 17.34
C GLN A 434 -15.36 23.54 18.57
N ARG A 435 -14.83 23.22 19.75
CA ARG A 435 -15.50 23.54 21.02
C ARG A 435 -15.16 24.98 21.39
N PRO A 436 -16.13 25.76 21.90
CA PRO A 436 -15.85 27.11 22.33
C PRO A 436 -14.89 27.16 23.53
N PRO A 437 -14.31 28.33 23.82
CA PRO A 437 -13.50 28.55 25.02
C PRO A 437 -14.22 28.11 26.31
N VAL A 438 -13.45 27.84 27.36
CA VAL A 438 -13.92 27.21 28.61
C VAL A 438 -15.14 27.90 29.21
N GLU A 439 -15.21 29.23 29.15
CA GLU A 439 -16.28 30.08 29.69
C GLU A 439 -17.66 29.84 29.02
N SER A 440 -17.64 29.33 27.79
CA SER A 440 -18.82 29.04 26.97
C SER A 440 -18.99 27.54 26.69
N LYS A 441 -18.20 26.69 27.36
CA LYS A 441 -18.20 25.25 27.15
C LYS A 441 -19.59 24.66 27.41
N GLY A 442 -20.10 23.94 26.43
CA GLY A 442 -21.39 23.24 26.53
C GLY A 442 -22.62 24.08 26.22
N LYS A 443 -22.48 25.39 25.90
CA LYS A 443 -23.60 26.25 25.50
C LYS A 443 -23.86 26.25 23.99
N TYR A 444 -22.81 26.09 23.20
CA TYR A 444 -22.89 25.99 21.74
C TYR A 444 -21.69 25.22 21.19
N VAL A 445 -21.75 24.86 19.91
CA VAL A 445 -20.63 24.33 19.13
C VAL A 445 -20.53 25.05 17.81
N VAL A 446 -19.31 25.14 17.28
CA VAL A 446 -19.05 25.69 15.94
C VAL A 446 -18.55 24.57 15.05
N ILE A 447 -19.15 24.42 13.88
CA ILE A 447 -18.77 23.40 12.91
C ILE A 447 -18.57 24.07 11.56
N ASP A 448 -17.37 23.91 10.99
CA ASP A 448 -17.13 24.22 9.58
C ASP A 448 -17.46 22.99 8.75
N MET A 449 -18.44 23.12 7.85
CA MET A 449 -18.90 22.03 7.00
C MET A 449 -18.36 22.20 5.58
N TRP A 450 -17.92 21.10 4.99
CA TRP A 450 -17.29 21.03 3.68
C TRP A 450 -17.95 19.95 2.83
N ALA A 451 -18.14 20.21 1.54
CA ALA A 451 -18.65 19.26 0.57
C ALA A 451 -17.48 18.65 -0.21
N GLY A 452 -17.43 17.32 -0.31
CA GLY A 452 -16.51 16.64 -1.21
C GLY A 452 -16.88 16.92 -2.67
N GLU A 453 -15.88 17.27 -3.47
CA GLU A 453 -15.94 17.38 -4.92
C GLU A 453 -15.24 16.16 -5.55
N ALA A 454 -15.80 15.66 -6.65
CA ALA A 454 -15.06 14.77 -7.54
C ALA A 454 -14.22 15.64 -8.50
N ASP A 455 -12.93 15.38 -8.62
CA ASP A 455 -12.06 16.05 -9.59
C ASP A 455 -12.65 15.89 -11.01
N GLY A 456 -13.06 16.99 -11.62
CA GLY A 456 -13.54 17.06 -13.01
C GLY A 456 -14.91 17.69 -13.16
N ASP A 457 -15.07 18.51 -14.21
CA ASP A 457 -16.31 19.08 -14.74
C ASP A 457 -17.34 17.99 -15.15
N MET A 458 -17.77 17.14 -14.20
CA MET A 458 -18.89 16.20 -14.35
C MET A 458 -20.10 16.60 -13.49
N ALA A 459 -19.99 17.65 -12.65
CA ALA A 459 -21.10 18.18 -11.86
C ALA A 459 -22.03 19.15 -12.64
N ARG A 460 -21.99 19.12 -13.97
CA ARG A 460 -22.96 19.80 -14.85
C ARG A 460 -23.72 18.83 -15.77
N MET A 461 -23.81 17.55 -15.40
CA MET A 461 -24.77 16.66 -16.04
C MET A 461 -26.17 16.99 -15.50
N ASP A 462 -26.94 17.70 -16.32
CA ASP A 462 -28.37 17.91 -16.18
C ASP A 462 -29.05 16.54 -15.99
N ILE A 463 -29.61 16.30 -14.80
CA ILE A 463 -30.24 15.03 -14.40
C ILE A 463 -31.34 14.59 -15.38
N ASN A 464 -31.86 15.51 -16.20
CA ASN A 464 -32.82 15.23 -17.25
C ASN A 464 -32.26 14.44 -18.44
N SER A 465 -30.94 14.46 -18.70
CA SER A 465 -30.37 13.78 -19.88
C SER A 465 -30.20 12.27 -19.72
N LEU A 466 -30.30 11.73 -18.50
CA LEU A 466 -30.06 10.31 -18.20
C LEU A 466 -31.30 9.42 -18.43
N TRP A 467 -32.48 9.99 -18.69
CA TRP A 467 -33.74 9.25 -18.85
C TRP A 467 -34.21 9.09 -20.30
N MET A 468 -33.56 9.71 -21.28
CA MET A 468 -33.96 9.62 -22.69
C MET A 468 -33.31 8.46 -23.46
N ASP A 469 -32.20 7.89 -22.98
CA ASP A 469 -31.47 6.83 -23.70
C ASP A 469 -31.85 5.39 -23.29
N MET A 470 -32.95 5.21 -22.54
CA MET A 470 -33.48 3.88 -22.20
C MET A 470 -34.98 3.69 -22.48
N ALA A 471 -35.54 4.36 -23.49
CA ALA A 471 -36.92 4.13 -23.95
C ALA A 471 -36.98 3.69 -25.41
#